data_AF-A0A2D7VYJ2-F1
#
_entry.id   AF-A0A2D7VYJ2-F1
#
_cell.length_a   1.000
_cell.length_b   1.000
_cell.length_c   1.000
_cell.angle_alpha   90.00
_cell.angle_beta   90.00
_cell.angle_gamma   90.00
#
_symmetry.space_group_name_H-M   'P 1'
#
loop_
_entity.id
_entity.type
_entity.pdbx_description
1 polymer ?
#
loop_
_entity_poly.entity_id
_entity_poly.type
_entity_poly.pdbx_seq_one_letter_code
_entity_poly.pdbx_strand_id
1 'polypeptide(L)'
;MFFQKAEPNDLEFPYNAISPTTGALTYYTEEELWNEIDRILAEDTQRKFSIGQQCYFNLISGCANPAYFLDSAIAMTLEEYVLIKKFNIPVAQDIDSADYARLVTYSSIDDEYNAIINMKKKDV
;
A
#
# COMPACT_ATOMS: atom_id res chain seq x y z
N MET A 1 -5.80 9.29 -16.28
CA MET A 1 -5.65 7.98 -15.62
C MET A 1 -6.54 8.09 -14.42
N PHE A 2 -7.79 7.69 -14.57
CA PHE A 2 -8.65 7.47 -13.41
C PHE A 2 -8.06 6.23 -12.75
N PHE A 3 -7.89 6.24 -11.42
CA PHE A 3 -7.62 4.98 -10.73
C PHE A 3 -8.82 4.09 -11.05
N GLN A 4 -8.63 3.13 -11.94
CA GLN A 4 -9.58 2.05 -12.09
C GLN A 4 -9.71 1.49 -10.68
N LYS A 5 -10.94 1.44 -10.17
CA LYS A 5 -11.28 0.54 -9.07
C LYS A 5 -10.55 -0.76 -9.38
N ALA A 6 -9.61 -1.15 -8.51
CA ALA A 6 -9.09 -2.50 -8.59
C ALA A 6 -10.33 -3.40 -8.62
N GLU A 7 -10.49 -4.22 -9.66
CA GLU A 7 -11.54 -5.23 -9.70
C GLU A 7 -11.39 -5.97 -8.36
N PRO A 8 -12.37 -5.83 -7.45
CA PRO A 8 -12.22 -6.45 -6.15
C PRO A 8 -12.09 -7.94 -6.45
N ASN A 9 -11.02 -8.56 -5.99
CA ASN A 9 -11.21 -9.95 -5.59
C ASN A 9 -12.38 -9.85 -4.60
N ASP A 10 -13.51 -10.49 -4.87
CA ASP A 10 -14.79 -10.44 -4.11
C ASP A 10 -14.66 -11.01 -2.67
N LEU A 11 -13.50 -10.81 -2.04
CA LEU A 11 -13.19 -11.08 -0.66
C LEU A 11 -13.80 -9.95 0.16
N GLU A 12 -15.10 -10.08 0.43
CA GLU A 12 -15.76 -9.37 1.51
C GLU A 12 -15.57 -10.16 2.81
N PHE A 13 -15.35 -9.45 3.91
CA PHE A 13 -15.23 -10.11 5.20
C PHE A 13 -16.56 -10.76 5.61
N PRO A 14 -16.53 -11.97 6.18
CA PRO A 14 -15.37 -12.85 6.33
C PRO A 14 -15.16 -13.79 5.12
N TYR A 15 -13.90 -14.14 4.82
CA TYR A 15 -13.55 -15.01 3.69
C TYR A 15 -12.47 -16.04 4.06
N ASN A 16 -12.22 -17.02 3.18
CA ASN A 16 -11.12 -17.96 3.33
C ASN A 16 -10.05 -17.67 2.28
N ALA A 17 -8.79 -17.56 2.71
CA ALA A 17 -7.65 -17.39 1.82
C ALA A 17 -6.43 -18.14 2.35
N ILE A 18 -5.41 -18.33 1.51
CA ILE A 18 -4.15 -18.93 1.93
C ILE A 18 -3.33 -17.84 2.62
N SER A 19 -2.90 -18.11 3.85
CA SER A 19 -2.07 -17.17 4.58
C SER A 19 -0.67 -17.09 3.94
N PRO A 20 -0.18 -15.89 3.58
CA PRO A 20 1.17 -15.72 3.04
C PRO A 20 2.26 -16.10 4.03
N THR A 21 2.03 -15.94 5.35
CA THR A 21 3.03 -16.27 6.38
C THR A 21 3.05 -17.76 6.73
N THR A 22 1.87 -18.38 6.88
CA THR A 22 1.77 -19.78 7.32
C THR A 22 1.63 -20.78 6.18
N GLY A 23 1.22 -20.33 4.99
CA GLY A 23 0.92 -21.19 3.84
C GLY A 23 -0.34 -22.05 4.00
N ALA A 24 -1.10 -21.88 5.08
CA ALA A 24 -2.31 -22.65 5.38
C ALA A 24 -3.59 -21.88 5.01
N LEU A 25 -4.66 -22.62 4.70
CA LEU A 25 -5.98 -22.03 4.50
C LEU A 25 -6.49 -21.47 5.84
N THR A 26 -6.72 -20.16 5.87
CA THR A 26 -7.10 -19.41 7.08
C THR A 26 -8.42 -18.69 6.84
N TYR A 27 -9.24 -18.63 7.89
CA TYR A 27 -10.48 -17.86 7.91
C TYR A 27 -10.19 -16.43 8.34
N TYR A 28 -10.36 -15.48 7.43
CA TYR A 28 -10.05 -14.07 7.63
C TYR A 28 -11.28 -13.30 8.10
N THR A 29 -11.19 -12.80 9.33
CA THR A 29 -11.95 -11.65 9.84
C THR A 29 -11.11 -10.38 9.68
N GLU A 30 -11.70 -9.20 9.91
CA GLU A 30 -10.93 -7.95 9.90
C GLU A 30 -9.77 -7.99 10.90
N GLU A 31 -10.02 -8.47 12.12
CA GLU A 31 -9.00 -8.66 13.14
C GLU A 31 -7.89 -9.62 12.69
N GLU A 32 -8.25 -10.73 12.05
CA GLU A 32 -7.26 -11.70 11.59
C GLU A 32 -6.43 -11.19 10.41
N LEU A 33 -7.00 -10.31 9.56
CA LEU A 33 -6.22 -9.63 8.54
C LEU A 33 -5.15 -8.74 9.18
N TRP A 34 -5.50 -7.96 10.20
CA TRP A 34 -4.53 -7.13 10.91
C TRP A 34 -3.47 -7.96 11.64
N ASN A 35 -3.85 -9.10 12.24
CA ASN A 35 -2.90 -10.04 12.83
C ASN A 35 -1.92 -10.61 11.78
N GLU A 36 -2.39 -10.90 10.57
CA GLU A 36 -1.52 -11.35 9.47
C GLU A 36 -0.54 -10.25 9.04
N ILE A 37 -1.00 -8.99 8.97
CA ILE A 37 -0.14 -7.84 8.67
C ILE A 37 0.97 -7.74 9.72
N ASP A 38 0.62 -7.84 11.01
CA ASP A 38 1.61 -7.79 12.10
C ASP A 38 2.63 -8.94 11.99
N ARG A 39 2.18 -10.15 11.61
CA ARG A 39 3.08 -11.29 11.35
C ARG A 39 4.03 -11.02 10.21
N ILE A 40 3.54 -10.52 9.07
CA ILE A 40 4.36 -10.16 7.91
C ILE A 40 5.45 -9.17 8.32
N LEU A 41 5.08 -8.11 9.04
CA LEU A 41 6.03 -7.07 9.47
C LEU A 41 7.03 -7.58 10.51
N ALA A 42 6.67 -8.59 11.30
CA ALA A 42 7.56 -9.23 12.26
C ALA A 42 8.60 -10.17 11.61
N GLU A 43 8.35 -10.70 10.41
CA GLU A 43 9.30 -11.58 9.71
C GLU A 43 10.57 -10.83 9.29
N ASP A 44 10.47 -9.55 8.94
CA ASP A 44 11.62 -8.72 8.58
C ASP A 44 12.31 -8.10 9.81
N THR A 45 12.89 -8.97 10.63
CA THR A 45 13.68 -8.59 11.83
C THR A 45 14.87 -7.68 11.52
N GLN A 46 15.34 -7.64 10.27
CA GLN A 46 16.48 -6.82 9.84
C GLN A 46 16.07 -5.53 9.11
N ARG A 47 14.76 -5.27 8.95
CA ARG A 47 14.21 -4.10 8.24
C ARG A 47 14.85 -3.88 6.87
N LYS A 48 15.03 -4.97 6.12
CA LYS A 48 15.58 -4.94 4.76
C LYS A 48 14.60 -4.34 3.76
N PHE A 49 13.30 -4.44 4.03
CA PHE A 49 12.23 -3.99 3.16
C PHE A 49 11.36 -2.97 3.88
N SER A 50 10.83 -2.00 3.13
CA SER A 50 9.87 -1.05 3.66
C SER A 50 8.51 -1.72 3.92
N ILE A 51 7.69 -1.09 4.74
CA ILE A 51 6.37 -1.63 5.14
C ILE A 51 5.49 -1.80 3.90
N GLY A 52 5.45 -0.79 3.02
CA GLY A 52 4.65 -0.84 1.80
C GLY A 52 5.10 -1.97 0.87
N GLN A 53 6.40 -2.22 0.74
CA GLN A 53 6.93 -3.35 -0.02
C GLN A 53 6.47 -4.70 0.54
N GLN A 54 6.65 -4.92 1.85
CA GLN A 54 6.29 -6.18 2.50
C GLN A 54 4.79 -6.46 2.36
N CYS A 55 3.95 -5.45 2.61
CA CYS A 55 2.52 -5.56 2.43
C CYS A 55 2.13 -5.78 0.96
N TYR A 56 2.76 -5.10 0.00
CA TYR A 56 2.45 -5.24 -1.41
C TYR A 56 2.66 -6.68 -1.92
N PHE A 57 3.81 -7.29 -1.61
CA PHE A 57 4.12 -8.63 -2.12
C PHE A 57 3.42 -9.75 -1.35
N ASN A 58 3.17 -9.59 -0.05
CA ASN A 58 2.53 -10.62 0.75
C ASN A 58 1.00 -10.54 0.72
N LEU A 59 0.42 -9.35 0.90
CA LEU A 59 -1.04 -9.21 1.04
C LEU A 59 -1.77 -9.25 -0.30
N ILE A 60 -1.29 -8.53 -1.31
CA ILE A 60 -1.98 -8.42 -2.61
C ILE A 60 -1.93 -9.74 -3.38
N SER A 61 -0.87 -10.52 -3.21
CA SER A 61 -0.73 -11.84 -3.85
C SER A 61 -1.30 -13.00 -3.02
N GLY A 62 -1.47 -12.83 -1.71
CA GLY A 62 -1.76 -13.95 -0.80
C GLY A 62 -3.20 -13.99 -0.30
N CYS A 63 -3.70 -12.89 0.28
CA CYS A 63 -4.89 -12.98 1.12
C CYS A 63 -5.80 -11.75 1.16
N ALA A 64 -5.37 -10.54 0.81
CA ALA A 64 -6.17 -9.33 1.04
C ALA A 64 -6.65 -8.69 -0.27
N ASN A 65 -7.88 -8.17 -0.25
CA ASN A 65 -8.36 -7.28 -1.31
C ASN A 65 -7.81 -5.86 -1.10
N PRO A 66 -7.01 -5.30 -2.02
CA PRO A 66 -6.47 -3.94 -1.88
C PRO A 66 -7.55 -2.86 -1.77
N ALA A 67 -8.74 -3.09 -2.34
CA ALA A 67 -9.86 -2.15 -2.27
C ALA A 67 -10.36 -1.94 -0.83
N TYR A 68 -10.12 -2.90 0.07
CA TYR A 68 -10.45 -2.76 1.49
C TYR A 68 -9.72 -1.58 2.15
N PHE A 69 -8.46 -1.35 1.79
CA PHE A 69 -7.65 -0.27 2.35
C PHE A 69 -7.88 1.08 1.66
N LEU A 70 -8.66 1.11 0.58
CA LEU A 70 -8.86 2.31 -0.23
C LEU A 70 -10.16 3.00 0.19
N ASP A 71 -10.06 3.91 1.15
CA ASP A 71 -11.15 4.84 1.43
C ASP A 71 -11.15 6.03 0.45
N SER A 72 -12.23 6.82 0.47
CA SER A 72 -12.37 7.99 -0.40
C SER A 72 -11.30 9.07 -0.17
N ALA A 73 -10.84 9.25 1.08
CA ALA A 73 -9.83 10.25 1.41
C ALA A 73 -8.46 9.82 0.88
N ILE A 74 -8.09 8.56 1.07
CA ILE A 74 -6.87 7.95 0.55
C ILE A 74 -6.87 8.02 -0.98
N ALA A 75 -7.97 7.67 -1.63
CA ALA A 75 -8.11 7.79 -3.09
C ALA A 75 -7.89 9.23 -3.57
N MET A 76 -8.49 10.22 -2.90
CA MET A 76 -8.27 11.64 -3.22
C MET A 76 -6.81 12.07 -3.03
N THR A 77 -6.16 11.65 -1.94
CA THR A 77 -4.74 11.96 -1.71
C THR A 77 -3.83 11.35 -2.77
N LEU A 78 -4.10 10.11 -3.20
CA LEU A 78 -3.35 9.46 -4.27
C LEU A 78 -3.56 10.15 -5.62
N GLU A 79 -4.80 10.54 -5.94
CA GLU A 79 -5.12 11.32 -7.14
C GLU A 79 -4.40 12.66 -7.14
N GLU A 80 -4.46 13.39 -6.03
CA GLU A 80 -3.78 14.67 -5.87
C GLU A 80 -2.26 14.53 -6.08
N TYR A 81 -1.64 13.53 -5.44
CA TYR A 81 -0.22 13.22 -5.63
C TYR A 81 0.13 12.94 -7.10
N VAL A 82 -0.65 12.10 -7.79
CA VAL A 82 -0.42 11.77 -9.19
C VAL A 82 -0.58 12.98 -10.10
N LEU A 83 -1.59 13.83 -9.85
CA LEU A 83 -1.79 15.06 -10.61
C LEU A 83 -0.64 16.03 -10.43
N ILE A 84 -0.16 16.20 -9.19
CA ILE A 84 1.01 17.01 -8.85
C ILE A 84 2.23 16.54 -9.65
N LYS A 85 2.56 15.24 -9.62
CA LYS A 85 3.70 14.71 -10.39
C LYS A 85 3.51 14.84 -11.89
N LYS A 86 2.31 14.53 -12.40
CA LYS A 86 2.04 14.51 -13.84
C LYS A 86 2.10 15.89 -14.48
N PHE A 87 1.58 16.90 -13.79
CA PHE A 87 1.52 18.28 -14.29
C PHE A 87 2.62 19.18 -13.73
N ASN A 88 3.54 18.62 -12.93
CA ASN A 88 4.62 19.34 -12.27
C ASN A 88 4.12 20.55 -11.48
N ILE A 89 3.03 20.36 -10.72
CA ILE A 89 2.40 21.43 -9.93
C ILE A 89 3.26 21.67 -8.68
N PRO A 90 3.68 22.91 -8.40
CA PRO A 90 4.38 23.22 -7.15
C PRO A 90 3.47 22.93 -5.95
N VAL A 91 3.96 22.16 -4.98
CA VAL A 91 3.20 21.80 -3.77
C VAL A 91 2.97 23.04 -2.88
N ALA A 92 3.89 23.99 -2.90
CA ALA A 92 3.83 25.26 -2.18
C ALA A 92 4.64 26.34 -2.92
N GLN A 93 4.48 27.60 -2.53
CA GLN A 93 5.26 28.71 -3.07
C GLN A 93 6.68 28.75 -2.48
N ASP A 94 6.78 28.43 -1.19
CA ASP A 94 8.00 28.38 -0.40
C ASP A 94 7.88 27.28 0.67
N ILE A 95 8.95 27.06 1.44
CA ILE A 95 8.97 26.03 2.48
C ILE A 95 8.05 26.36 3.66
N ASP A 96 7.87 27.65 3.96
CA ASP A 96 7.10 28.11 5.12
C ASP A 96 5.58 27.99 4.88
N SER A 97 5.15 28.11 3.62
CA SER A 97 3.76 27.92 3.19
C SER A 97 3.40 26.46 2.90
N ALA A 98 4.36 25.54 2.96
CA ALA A 98 4.11 24.15 2.65
C ALA A 98 3.41 23.42 3.81
N ASP A 99 2.36 22.68 3.47
CA ASP A 99 1.73 21.77 4.43
C ASP A 99 2.64 20.56 4.68
N TYR A 100 3.23 20.54 5.87
CA TYR A 100 4.12 19.46 6.31
C TYR A 100 3.48 18.08 6.21
N ALA A 101 2.21 17.92 6.60
CA ALA A 101 1.55 16.62 6.62
C ALA A 101 1.39 16.07 5.20
N ARG A 102 1.04 16.94 4.24
CA ARG A 102 0.97 16.57 2.81
C ARG A 102 2.34 16.20 2.25
N LEU A 103 3.36 17.00 2.54
CA LEU A 103 4.73 16.71 2.09
C LEU A 103 5.24 15.36 2.59
N VAL A 104 5.05 15.07 3.88
CA VAL A 104 5.41 13.78 4.46
C VAL A 104 4.66 12.65 3.77
N THR A 105 3.34 12.79 3.61
CA THR A 105 2.51 11.78 2.96
C THR A 105 2.96 11.50 1.52
N TYR A 106 3.17 12.55 0.72
CA TYR A 106 3.62 12.40 -0.67
C TYR A 106 5.04 11.83 -0.77
N SER A 107 5.93 12.21 0.15
CA SER A 107 7.27 11.62 0.23
C SER A 107 7.18 10.12 0.51
N SER A 108 6.38 9.72 1.52
CA SER A 108 6.19 8.30 1.84
C SER A 108 5.60 7.51 0.67
N ILE A 109 4.64 8.08 -0.06
CA ILE A 109 4.10 7.45 -1.27
C ILE A 109 5.19 7.25 -2.32
N ASP A 110 6.02 8.26 -2.59
CA ASP A 110 7.08 8.15 -3.61
C ASP A 110 8.15 7.15 -3.21
N ASP A 111 8.57 7.16 -1.94
CA ASP A 111 9.58 6.24 -1.42
C ASP A 111 9.11 4.78 -1.56
N GLU A 112 7.90 4.47 -1.09
CA GLU A 112 7.31 3.13 -1.18
C GLU A 112 7.09 2.68 -2.63
N TYR A 113 6.55 3.57 -3.48
CA TYR A 113 6.34 3.28 -4.90
C TYR A 113 7.66 2.95 -5.61
N ASN A 114 8.69 3.77 -5.42
CA ASN A 114 10.00 3.56 -6.03
C ASN A 114 10.66 2.28 -5.50
N ALA A 115 10.51 2.00 -4.20
CA ALA A 115 11.03 0.79 -3.58
C ALA A 115 10.40 -0.47 -4.23
N ILE A 116 9.08 -0.49 -4.46
CA ILE A 116 8.39 -1.60 -5.14
C ILE A 116 8.83 -1.73 -6.60
N ILE A 117 8.88 -0.62 -7.34
CA ILE A 117 9.29 -0.63 -8.77
C ILE A 117 10.73 -1.13 -8.94
N ASN A 118 11.65 -0.71 -8.07
CA ASN A 118 13.05 -1.12 -8.13
C ASN A 118 13.23 -2.62 -7.84
N MET A 119 12.39 -3.18 -6.97
CA MET A 119 12.41 -4.62 -6.68
C MET A 119 11.87 -5.42 -7.87
N LYS A 120 10.74 -5.01 -8.46
CA LYS A 120 10.20 -5.64 -9.68
C LYS A 120 11.18 -5.66 -10.85
N LYS A 121 12.04 -4.64 -10.97
CA LYS A 121 13.08 -4.58 -12.01
C LYS A 121 14.26 -5.53 -11.76
N LYS A 122 14.48 -5.96 -10.51
CA LYS A 122 15.54 -6.93 -10.15
C LYS A 122 15.09 -8.38 -10.30
N ASP A 123 13.79 -8.64 -10.26
CA ASP A 123 13.19 -9.97 -10.43
C ASP A 123 13.01 -10.37 -11.92
N VAL A 124 13.37 -9.48 -12.87
CA VAL A 124 13.42 -9.72 -14.33
C VAL A 124 14.87 -9.79 -14.79
#